data_AF-A0A645CS70-F1
#
_entry.id   AF-A0A645CS70-F1
#
_cell.length_a   1.000
_cell.length_b   1.000
_cell.length_c   1.000
_cell.angle_alpha   90.00
_cell.angle_beta   90.00
_cell.angle_gamma   90.00
#
_symmetry.space_group_name_H-M   'P 1'
#
loop_
_entity.id
_entity.type
_entity.pdbx_description
1 polymer ?
#
loop_
_entity_poly.entity_id
_entity_poly.type
_entity_poly.pdbx_seq_one_letter_code
_entity_poly.pdbx_strand_id
1 'polypeptide(L)'
;MGFTLLGALYLQLKASGDVLPRAKRWFTTLWVVELVAFVLLIVASYTFSGVVKGFGLNAGLVLIVSFVLLALVRVFVSKGKDGLAFVFGALSVLLATASIFVALFPNVMVSSTDPAFNLTIYNASSSPYTLGVMTKVALIMVPIVLAYTAWSYWIFRKRISTKVEDLKY
;
A
#
# COMPACT_ATOMS: atom_id res chain seq x y z
N MET A 1 -1.25 -8.52 6.63
CA MET A 1 0.00 -8.25 7.39
C MET A 1 0.65 -6.92 6.95
N GLY A 2 0.56 -6.53 5.67
CA GLY A 2 1.04 -5.23 5.20
C GLY A 2 0.52 -4.00 5.98
N PHE A 3 -0.79 -3.94 6.29
CA PHE A 3 -1.35 -2.82 7.08
C PHE A 3 -0.82 -2.75 8.51
N THR A 4 -0.56 -3.90 9.16
CA THR A 4 0.02 -3.94 10.51
C THR A 4 1.49 -3.50 10.50
N LEU A 5 2.24 -3.82 9.44
CA LEU A 5 3.60 -3.32 9.25
C LEU A 5 3.61 -1.79 9.07
N LEU A 6 2.70 -1.27 8.24
CA LEU A 6 2.55 0.17 8.03
C LEU A 6 2.16 0.89 9.33
N GLY A 7 1.30 0.29 10.15
CA GLY A 7 0.97 0.76 11.49
C GLY A 7 2.19 0.81 12.42
N ALA A 8 3.03 -0.23 12.41
CA ALA A 8 4.28 -0.24 13.19
C ALA A 8 5.28 0.84 12.74
N LEU A 9 5.38 1.10 11.42
CA LEU A 9 6.19 2.19 10.88
C LEU A 9 5.64 3.56 11.27
N TYR A 10 4.32 3.72 11.25
CA TYR A 10 3.66 4.95 11.68
C TYR A 10 3.92 5.23 13.17
N LEU A 11 3.84 4.19 14.02
CA LEU A 11 4.16 4.30 15.44
C LEU A 11 5.62 4.70 15.66
N GLN A 12 6.58 4.22 14.86
CA GLN A 12 7.97 4.68 14.97
C GLN A 12 8.14 6.16 14.61
N LEU A 13 7.32 6.68 13.70
CA LEU A 13 7.36 8.08 13.30
C LEU A 13 6.77 9.01 14.35
N LYS A 14 5.65 8.60 14.98
CA LYS A 14 4.85 9.45 15.88
C LYS A 14 5.08 9.20 17.37
N ALA A 15 5.44 8.00 17.78
CA ALA A 15 5.58 7.69 19.21
C ALA A 15 6.97 8.08 19.73
N SER A 16 7.00 8.55 20.98
CA SER A 16 8.20 8.79 21.77
C SER A 16 8.17 7.96 23.07
N GLY A 17 9.32 7.79 23.72
CA GLY A 17 9.44 7.07 24.99
C GLY A 17 9.33 5.55 24.86
N ASP A 18 8.67 4.90 25.82
CA ASP A 18 8.66 3.44 25.99
C ASP A 18 7.97 2.67 24.86
N VAL A 19 7.15 3.36 24.06
CA VAL A 19 6.44 2.78 22.92
C VAL A 19 7.38 2.57 21.73
N LEU A 20 8.44 3.38 21.58
CA LEU A 20 9.33 3.33 20.42
C LEU A 20 10.15 2.01 20.34
N PRO A 21 10.77 1.53 21.43
CA PRO A 21 11.43 0.22 21.41
C PRO A 21 10.48 -0.94 21.10
N ARG A 22 9.24 -0.88 21.61
CA ARG A 22 8.20 -1.90 21.35
C ARG A 22 7.80 -1.88 19.88
N ALA A 23 7.57 -0.71 19.29
CA ALA A 23 7.25 -0.56 17.88
C ALA A 23 8.36 -1.10 16.97
N LYS A 24 9.64 -0.87 17.32
CA LYS A 24 10.79 -1.41 16.57
C LYS A 24 10.88 -2.94 16.65
N ARG A 25 10.63 -3.53 17.82
CA ARG A 25 10.60 -5.00 18.00
C ARG A 25 9.47 -5.66 17.21
N TRP A 26 8.29 -5.05 17.22
CA TRP A 26 7.16 -5.56 16.43
C TRP A 26 7.42 -5.40 14.94
N PHE A 27 8.02 -4.29 14.52
CA PHE A 27 8.40 -4.08 13.13
C PHE A 27 9.31 -5.19 12.58
N THR A 28 10.35 -5.61 13.31
CA THR A 28 11.26 -6.64 12.79
C THR A 28 10.55 -7.96 12.56
N THR A 29 9.67 -8.37 13.48
CA THR A 29 8.89 -9.60 13.36
C THR A 29 7.89 -9.49 12.21
N LEU A 30 7.13 -8.40 12.15
CA LEU A 30 6.13 -8.15 11.11
C LEU A 30 6.76 -8.03 9.72
N TRP A 31 7.94 -7.44 9.61
CA TRP A 31 8.65 -7.29 8.35
C TRP A 31 9.09 -8.63 7.77
N VAL A 32 9.60 -9.55 8.61
CA VAL A 32 9.97 -10.91 8.16
C VAL A 32 8.72 -11.68 7.71
N VAL A 33 7.64 -11.62 8.49
CA VAL A 33 6.36 -12.26 8.12
C VAL A 33 5.83 -11.71 6.80
N GLU A 34 5.85 -10.39 6.62
CA GLU A 34 5.41 -9.76 5.37
C GLU A 34 6.29 -10.17 4.19
N LEU A 35 7.61 -10.20 4.37
CA LEU A 35 8.54 -10.59 3.32
C LEU A 35 8.30 -12.04 2.86
N VAL A 36 8.11 -12.96 3.81
CA VAL A 36 7.77 -14.36 3.50
C VAL A 36 6.43 -14.45 2.79
N ALA A 37 5.40 -13.76 3.28
CA ALA A 37 4.08 -13.72 2.63
C ALA A 37 4.16 -13.17 1.20
N PHE A 38 5.00 -12.15 0.96
CA PHE A 38 5.19 -11.56 -0.35
C PHE A 38 5.88 -12.52 -1.32
N VAL A 39 6.91 -13.24 -0.87
CA VAL A 39 7.58 -14.28 -1.67
C VAL A 39 6.60 -15.40 -2.01
N LEU A 40 5.81 -15.86 -1.03
CA LEU A 40 4.77 -16.87 -1.27
C LEU A 40 3.74 -16.38 -2.29
N LEU A 41 3.31 -15.12 -2.22
CA LEU A 41 2.41 -14.52 -3.20
C LEU A 41 3.01 -14.54 -4.60
N ILE A 42 4.28 -14.16 -4.75
CA ILE A 42 4.99 -14.19 -6.03
C ILE A 42 5.03 -15.62 -6.58
N VAL A 43 5.49 -16.59 -5.78
CA VAL A 43 5.57 -18.01 -6.19
C VAL A 43 4.19 -18.56 -6.54
N ALA A 44 3.18 -18.28 -5.74
CA ALA A 44 1.79 -18.69 -6.00
C ALA A 44 1.27 -18.08 -7.31
N SER A 45 1.62 -16.82 -7.58
CA SER A 45 1.23 -16.13 -8.82
C SER A 45 1.88 -16.75 -10.06
N TYR A 46 3.07 -17.33 -9.96
CA TYR A 46 3.72 -18.04 -11.08
C TYR A 46 3.22 -19.49 -11.26
N THR A 47 2.67 -20.11 -10.21
CA THR A 47 2.35 -21.54 -10.18
C THR A 47 0.86 -21.84 -10.36
N PHE A 48 -0.02 -21.10 -9.70
CA PHE A 48 -1.47 -21.36 -9.70
C PHE A 48 -2.22 -20.59 -10.77
N SER A 49 -1.75 -19.39 -11.08
CA SER A 49 -2.43 -18.51 -11.99
C SER A 49 -1.62 -18.42 -13.29
N GLY A 50 -2.23 -18.82 -14.42
CA GLY A 50 -1.75 -18.44 -15.75
C GLY A 50 -1.68 -16.92 -15.96
N VAL A 51 -2.04 -16.14 -14.93
CA VAL A 51 -1.98 -14.68 -14.82
C VAL A 51 -0.62 -14.13 -15.23
N VAL A 52 0.50 -14.80 -14.96
CA VAL A 52 1.82 -14.28 -15.42
C VAL A 52 2.20 -14.73 -16.84
N LYS A 53 1.56 -15.76 -17.39
CA LYS A 53 1.77 -16.19 -18.79
C LYS A 53 0.88 -15.43 -19.79
N GLY A 54 -0.31 -14.99 -19.37
CA GLY A 54 -1.27 -14.25 -20.21
C GLY A 54 -1.22 -12.73 -20.07
N PHE A 55 -0.81 -12.21 -18.91
CA PHE A 55 -0.75 -10.77 -18.65
C PHE A 55 0.71 -10.36 -18.60
N GLY A 56 1.14 -9.61 -19.62
CA GLY A 56 2.53 -9.44 -20.03
C GLY A 56 3.51 -8.95 -18.95
N LEU A 57 4.77 -8.81 -19.35
CA LEU A 57 5.94 -8.46 -18.51
C LEU A 57 5.71 -7.37 -17.44
N ASN A 58 4.69 -6.52 -17.58
CA ASN A 58 4.42 -5.36 -16.73
C ASN A 58 3.94 -5.71 -15.31
N ALA A 59 3.08 -6.70 -15.10
CA ALA A 59 2.52 -6.98 -13.77
C ALA A 59 3.58 -7.56 -12.80
N GLY A 60 4.39 -8.50 -13.31
CA GLY A 60 5.52 -9.06 -12.56
C GLY A 60 6.55 -7.99 -12.19
N LEU A 61 6.84 -7.05 -13.10
CA LEU A 61 7.73 -5.92 -12.82
C LEU A 61 7.19 -5.04 -11.68
N VAL A 62 5.91 -4.69 -11.67
CA VAL A 62 5.31 -3.89 -10.58
C VAL A 62 5.38 -4.61 -9.23
N LEU A 63 5.15 -5.93 -9.20
CA LEU A 63 5.32 -6.76 -8.00
C LEU A 63 6.78 -6.77 -7.52
N ILE A 64 7.74 -6.94 -8.43
CA ILE A 64 9.17 -6.94 -8.10
C ILE A 64 9.57 -5.58 -7.54
N VAL A 65 9.13 -4.48 -8.15
CA VAL A 65 9.40 -3.13 -7.65
C VAL A 65 8.81 -2.97 -6.25
N SER A 66 7.57 -3.40 -6.01
CA SER A 66 6.95 -3.39 -4.69
C SER A 66 7.77 -4.17 -3.65
N PHE A 67 8.27 -5.35 -4.02
CA PHE A 67 9.13 -6.19 -3.18
C PHE A 67 10.46 -5.50 -2.85
N VAL A 68 11.09 -4.86 -3.84
CA VAL A 68 12.33 -4.08 -3.63
C VAL A 68 12.08 -2.92 -2.68
N LEU A 69 10.96 -2.20 -2.82
CA LEU A 69 10.60 -1.12 -1.89
C LEU A 69 10.42 -1.66 -0.45
N LEU A 70 9.77 -2.82 -0.28
CA LEU A 70 9.62 -3.48 1.03
C LEU A 70 10.98 -3.83 1.64
N ALA A 71 11.92 -4.32 0.83
CA ALA A 71 13.27 -4.62 1.28
C ALA A 71 14.03 -3.36 1.74
N LEU A 72 13.88 -2.25 0.99
CA LEU A 72 14.48 -0.96 1.34
C LEU A 72 13.96 -0.38 2.66
N VAL A 73 12.73 -0.69 3.07
CA VAL A 73 12.19 -0.28 4.38
C VAL A 73 13.15 -0.69 5.50
N ARG A 74 13.67 -1.92 5.48
CA ARG A 74 14.57 -2.42 6.54
C ARG A 74 15.88 -1.64 6.64
N VAL A 75 16.37 -1.14 5.50
CA VAL A 75 17.57 -0.29 5.39
C VAL A 75 17.30 1.11 5.93
N PHE A 76 16.14 1.69 5.64
CA PHE A 76 15.79 3.01 6.18
C PHE A 76 15.52 2.98 7.69
N VAL A 77 14.90 1.90 8.19
CA VAL A 77 14.72 1.70 9.64
C VAL A 77 16.07 1.53 10.34
N SER A 78 17.02 0.79 9.77
CA SER A 78 18.36 0.64 10.39
C SER A 78 19.16 1.95 10.39
N LYS A 79 18.92 2.82 9.41
CA LYS A 79 19.52 4.16 9.32
C LYS A 79 18.80 5.22 10.17
N GLY A 80 17.76 4.84 10.93
CA GLY A 80 16.95 5.76 11.73
C GLY A 80 16.15 6.78 10.92
N LYS A 81 15.95 6.53 9.61
CA LYS A 81 15.18 7.39 8.70
C LYS A 81 13.72 6.95 8.66
N ASP A 82 13.04 7.02 9.80
CA ASP A 82 11.68 6.48 9.99
C ASP A 82 10.65 7.07 9.00
N GLY A 83 10.82 8.35 8.61
CA GLY A 83 9.97 8.98 7.59
C GLY A 83 10.09 8.37 6.20
N LEU A 84 11.31 8.07 5.76
CA LEU A 84 11.52 7.38 4.48
C LEU A 84 11.06 5.92 4.58
N ALA A 85 11.31 5.24 5.71
CA ALA A 85 10.82 3.89 5.91
C ALA A 85 9.29 3.80 5.77
N PHE A 86 8.56 4.76 6.34
CA PHE A 86 7.10 4.84 6.19
C PHE A 86 6.66 5.06 4.73
N VAL A 87 7.27 6.01 4.01
CA VAL A 87 6.93 6.29 2.60
C VAL A 87 7.19 5.07 1.72
N PHE A 88 8.34 4.42 1.86
CA PHE A 88 8.66 3.21 1.09
C PHE A 88 7.73 2.04 1.44
N GLY A 89 7.35 1.90 2.71
CA GLY A 89 6.35 0.90 3.13
C GLY A 89 4.97 1.15 2.52
N ALA A 90 4.50 2.40 2.53
CA ALA A 90 3.23 2.79 1.93
C ALA A 90 3.24 2.57 0.41
N LEU A 91 4.32 2.95 -0.27
CA LEU A 91 4.50 2.73 -1.71
C LEU A 91 4.56 1.24 -2.06
N SER A 92 5.22 0.42 -1.23
CA SER A 92 5.24 -1.03 -1.42
C SER A 92 3.82 -1.60 -1.41
N VAL A 93 3.01 -1.28 -0.39
CA VAL A 93 1.61 -1.73 -0.30
C VAL A 93 0.77 -1.23 -1.49
N LEU A 94 0.96 0.03 -1.89
CA LEU A 94 0.27 0.62 -3.04
C LEU A 94 0.61 -0.13 -4.33
N LEU A 95 1.90 -0.37 -4.61
CA LEU A 95 2.33 -1.07 -5.82
C LEU A 95 1.96 -2.55 -5.79
N ALA A 96 2.00 -3.21 -4.63
CA ALA A 96 1.53 -4.58 -4.49
C ALA A 96 0.05 -4.67 -4.87
N THR A 97 -0.76 -3.74 -4.37
CA THR A 97 -2.19 -3.65 -4.72
C THR A 97 -2.39 -3.32 -6.20
N ALA A 98 -1.67 -2.33 -6.73
CA ALA A 98 -1.75 -1.94 -8.14
C ALA A 98 -1.38 -3.07 -9.09
N SER A 99 -0.42 -3.92 -8.71
CA SER A 99 0.01 -5.06 -9.52
C SER A 99 -1.13 -6.05 -9.80
N ILE A 100 -2.07 -6.22 -8.85
CA ILE A 100 -3.24 -7.07 -9.01
C ILE A 100 -4.11 -6.53 -10.14
N PHE A 101 -4.37 -5.21 -10.14
CA PHE A 101 -5.16 -4.56 -11.20
C PHE A 101 -4.45 -4.59 -12.56
N VAL A 102 -3.13 -4.41 -12.59
CA VAL A 102 -2.33 -4.55 -13.84
C VAL A 102 -2.39 -5.99 -14.35
N ALA A 103 -2.36 -6.97 -13.45
CA ALA A 103 -2.45 -8.39 -13.79
C ALA A 103 -3.85 -8.83 -14.23
N LEU A 104 -4.90 -8.09 -13.87
CA LEU A 104 -6.28 -8.40 -14.23
C LEU A 104 -6.71 -7.71 -15.53
N PHE A 105 -6.13 -6.56 -15.86
CA PHE A 105 -6.53 -5.73 -16.99
C PHE A 105 -6.57 -6.50 -18.32
N PRO A 106 -7.66 -6.43 -19.12
CA PRO A 106 -8.82 -5.54 -19.00
C PRO A 106 -9.98 -6.07 -18.15
N ASN A 107 -9.82 -7.26 -17.54
CA ASN A 107 -10.80 -7.82 -16.62
C ASN A 107 -10.76 -7.09 -15.28
N VAL A 108 -11.91 -7.00 -14.63
CA VAL A 108 -12.05 -6.60 -13.22
C VAL A 108 -12.31 -7.83 -12.36
N MET A 109 -13.03 -8.81 -12.92
CA MET A 109 -13.28 -10.10 -12.29
C MET A 109 -13.31 -11.20 -13.35
N VAL A 110 -12.56 -12.28 -13.11
CA VAL A 110 -12.52 -13.45 -13.98
C VAL A 110 -13.49 -14.49 -13.43
N SER A 111 -14.38 -15.00 -14.29
CA SER A 111 -15.32 -16.05 -13.98
C SER A 111 -14.59 -17.39 -13.84
N SER A 112 -14.99 -18.20 -12.85
CA SER A 112 -14.45 -19.55 -12.64
C SER A 112 -15.19 -20.63 -13.43
N THR A 113 -16.36 -20.32 -14.01
CA THR A 113 -17.23 -21.31 -14.68
C THR A 113 -17.19 -21.19 -16.21
N ASP A 114 -17.17 -19.96 -16.74
CA ASP A 114 -17.14 -19.71 -18.18
C ASP A 114 -16.50 -18.34 -18.46
N PRO A 115 -15.45 -18.25 -19.31
CA PRO A 115 -14.84 -17.00 -19.74
C PRO A 115 -15.82 -15.98 -20.35
N ALA A 116 -16.95 -16.40 -20.91
CA ALA A 116 -17.98 -15.51 -21.46
C ALA A 116 -18.62 -14.60 -20.40
N PHE A 117 -18.58 -14.99 -19.12
CA PHE A 117 -19.09 -14.20 -18.00
C PHE A 117 -18.03 -13.35 -17.30
N ASN A 118 -16.86 -13.15 -17.91
CA ASN A 118 -15.85 -12.25 -17.37
C ASN A 118 -16.38 -10.81 -17.29
N LEU A 119 -16.17 -10.16 -16.14
CA LEU A 119 -16.44 -8.74 -15.99
C LEU A 119 -15.21 -7.96 -16.45
N THR A 120 -15.39 -7.15 -17.48
CA THR A 120 -14.37 -6.30 -18.09
C THR A 120 -14.72 -4.84 -17.88
N ILE A 121 -13.74 -3.95 -18.07
CA ILE A 121 -13.99 -2.50 -18.06
C ILE A 121 -15.05 -2.06 -19.08
N TYR A 122 -15.30 -2.85 -20.13
CA TYR A 122 -16.22 -2.51 -21.21
C TYR A 122 -17.68 -2.91 -20.90
N ASN A 123 -17.88 -4.01 -20.17
CA ASN A 123 -19.24 -4.48 -19.82
C ASN A 123 -19.67 -4.08 -18.40
N ALA A 124 -18.74 -3.76 -17.51
CA ALA A 124 -19.01 -3.39 -16.12
C ALA A 124 -18.94 -1.88 -15.85
N SER A 125 -18.62 -1.06 -16.86
CA SER A 125 -18.59 0.39 -16.70
C SER A 125 -19.98 1.01 -16.72
N SER A 126 -20.11 2.15 -16.03
CA SER A 126 -21.30 3.00 -16.13
C SER A 126 -21.40 3.66 -17.52
N SER A 127 -22.58 4.23 -17.83
CA SER A 127 -22.77 5.00 -19.05
C SER A 127 -21.71 6.12 -19.20
N PRO A 128 -21.30 6.48 -20.43
CA PRO A 128 -20.30 7.53 -20.65
C PRO A 128 -20.67 8.87 -19.99
N TYR A 129 -21.97 9.19 -19.93
CA TYR A 129 -22.46 10.40 -19.27
C TYR A 129 -22.19 10.36 -17.76
N THR A 130 -22.62 9.30 -17.07
CA THR A 130 -22.41 9.14 -15.62
C THR A 130 -20.92 9.10 -15.29
N LEU A 131 -20.13 8.36 -16.07
CA LEU A 131 -18.68 8.27 -15.88
C LEU A 131 -18.00 9.63 -16.05
N GLY A 132 -18.43 10.42 -17.04
CA GLY A 132 -17.90 11.76 -17.27
C GLY A 132 -18.22 12.72 -16.12
N VAL A 133 -19.44 12.68 -15.58
CA VAL A 133 -19.82 13.48 -14.41
C VAL A 133 -19.02 13.07 -13.18
N MET A 134 -18.93 11.77 -12.88
CA MET A 134 -18.18 11.27 -11.73
C MET A 134 -16.68 11.57 -11.82
N THR A 135 -16.10 11.54 -13.03
CA THR A 135 -14.70 11.92 -13.25
C THR A 135 -14.46 13.39 -12.90
N LYS A 136 -15.36 14.30 -13.32
CA LYS A 136 -15.26 15.72 -12.97
C LYS A 136 -15.36 15.95 -11.46
N VAL A 137 -16.28 15.25 -10.80
CA VAL A 137 -16.43 15.30 -9.33
C VAL A 137 -15.17 14.79 -8.64
N ALA A 138 -14.64 13.64 -9.06
CA ALA A 138 -13.41 13.07 -8.52
C ALA A 138 -12.23 14.02 -8.69
N LEU A 139 -12.09 14.66 -9.85
CA LEU A 139 -11.01 15.61 -10.15
C LEU A 139 -11.03 16.85 -9.23
N ILE A 140 -12.20 17.25 -8.74
CA ILE A 140 -12.35 18.37 -7.79
C ILE A 140 -12.23 17.89 -6.33
N MET A 141 -12.92 16.81 -5.97
CA MET A 141 -13.01 16.35 -4.58
C MET A 141 -11.72 15.70 -4.07
N VAL A 142 -11.03 14.92 -4.90
CA VAL A 142 -9.77 14.25 -4.51
C VAL A 142 -8.70 15.26 -4.06
N PRO A 143 -8.35 16.32 -4.83
CA PRO A 143 -7.35 17.28 -4.37
C PRO A 143 -7.78 18.05 -3.12
N ILE A 144 -9.07 18.35 -2.94
CA ILE A 144 -9.58 18.99 -1.72
C ILE A 144 -9.35 18.08 -0.49
N VAL A 145 -9.73 16.81 -0.60
CA VAL A 145 -9.55 15.83 0.49
C VAL A 145 -8.06 15.64 0.80
N LEU A 146 -7.20 15.55 -0.21
CA LEU A 146 -5.76 15.44 -0.04
C LEU A 146 -5.16 16.70 0.61
N ALA A 147 -5.59 17.90 0.23
CA ALA A 147 -5.13 19.14 0.82
C ALA A 147 -5.49 19.23 2.31
N TYR A 148 -6.74 18.89 2.66
CA TYR A 148 -7.17 18.84 4.05
C TYR A 148 -6.40 17.79 4.86
N THR A 149 -6.22 16.59 4.30
CA THR A 149 -5.46 15.51 4.93
C THR A 149 -4.00 15.92 5.16
N ALA A 150 -3.37 16.56 4.17
CA ALA A 150 -2.00 17.06 4.27
C ALA A 150 -1.86 18.19 5.30
N TRP A 151 -2.81 19.13 5.33
CA TRP A 151 -2.84 20.20 6.33
C TRP A 151 -3.02 19.67 7.75
N SER A 152 -3.95 18.72 7.94
CA SER A 152 -4.13 18.03 9.22
C SER A 152 -2.86 17.28 9.64
N TYR A 153 -2.20 16.59 8.71
CA TYR A 153 -0.93 15.93 9.02
C TYR A 153 0.19 16.92 9.39
N TRP A 154 0.21 18.09 8.74
CA TRP A 154 1.16 19.15 9.01
C TRP A 154 0.95 19.79 10.38
N ILE A 155 -0.30 20.06 10.78
CA ILE A 155 -0.61 20.63 12.10
C ILE A 155 -0.24 19.66 13.22
N PHE A 156 -0.50 18.36 13.04
CA PHE A 156 -0.20 17.31 14.01
C PHE A 156 1.16 16.64 13.81
N ARG A 157 2.14 17.32 13.19
CA ARG A 157 3.44 16.71 12.84
C ARG A 157 4.27 16.24 14.04
N LYS A 158 4.11 16.86 15.22
CA LYS A 158 4.92 16.58 16.42
C LYS A 158 4.70 15.14 16.91
N ARG A 159 5.73 14.57 17.54
CA ARG A 159 5.63 13.26 18.20
C ARG A 159 4.79 13.37 19.45
N ILE A 160 4.06 12.30 19.76
CA ILE A 160 3.23 12.18 20.95
C ILE A 160 4.04 11.43 22.00
N SER A 161 4.15 12.02 23.19
CA SER A 161 4.84 11.45 24.36
C SER A 161 3.80 11.10 25.42
N THR A 162 4.04 10.03 26.18
CA THR A 162 3.22 9.66 27.35
C THR A 162 3.62 10.40 28.62
N LYS A 163 4.69 11.20 28.59
CA LYS A 163 5.16 11.98 29.74
C LYS A 163 4.31 13.26 29.90
N VAL A 164 3.68 13.40 31.06
CA VAL A 164 2.76 14.50 31.42
C VAL A 164 3.45 15.88 31.39
N GLU A 165 4.78 15.92 31.56
CA GLU A 165 5.58 17.15 31.66
C GLU A 165 5.79 17.89 30.31
N ASP A 166 5.57 17.23 29.17
CA ASP A 166 5.75 17.80 27.82
C ASP A 166 4.44 18.38 27.22
N LEU A 167 3.31 18.31 27.93
CA LEU A 167 2.01 18.85 27.49
C LEU A 167 1.91 20.35 27.84
N LYS A 168 2.72 21.20 27.21
CA LYS A 168 2.43 22.64 27.17
C LYS A 168 1.57 22.96 25.95
N TYR A 169 0.31 23.29 26.23
CA TYR A 169 -0.67 23.85 25.29
C TYR A 169 -0.21 25.20 24.77
#